data_AF-A0A1F3KL48-F1
#
_entry.id   AF-A0A1F3KL48-F1
#
_cell.length_a   1.000
_cell.length_b   1.000
_cell.length_c   1.000
_cell.angle_alpha   90.00
_cell.angle_beta   90.00
_cell.angle_gamma   90.00
#
_symmetry.space_group_name_H-M   'P 1'
#
loop_
_entity.id
_entity.type
_entity.pdbx_description
1 polymer ?
#
loop_
_entity_poly.entity_id
_entity_poly.type
_entity_poly.pdbx_seq_one_letter_code
_entity_poly.pdbx_strand_id
1 'polypeptide(L)'
;MIRKTIQTGLIALVLLTTSQFVTGQKATADSGYRFTLIKELPHTGPKNQNSSSTCWSFSTISMLESELLRTGKGEYDLSDMFVVRNQYTEKAINYVRYHGTTNFGPGGGNHDIINNWKKYGMMPDEAYPGLNYGETSHVHGEMDEAMKAYLDAIIKNPNRKLSTAWLAGFNGIADAYLGKPAEKFTYKGNTYTPKSFAAELGLNPDDYIELTSFTHHPYFEKFTLEVEDNWAQGQVYNLPLDDLIRVIDNALDNGYTVAWATDISEKGFAWNKGFAVVPETELTEMTGSEKAKWEKLTEKERISQIYNLDKVVTERNITPEVRQAEFDNYKTTDDHGLHIVGYGKDQTGQRFYYVKNSWGTDGIYKGYFYVSVPFVRFKTTCIMVNKQALPVDIRQKIKL
;
A
#
# COMPACT_ATOMS: atom_id res chain seq x y z
N MET A 1 -3.56 84.43 -57.75
CA MET A 1 -3.40 85.52 -56.76
C MET A 1 -4.17 85.12 -55.50
N ILE A 2 -3.49 85.05 -54.35
CA ILE A 2 -4.02 85.20 -52.99
C ILE A 2 -4.91 84.07 -52.39
N ARG A 3 -4.28 83.35 -51.45
CA ARG A 3 -4.74 82.79 -50.16
C ARG A 3 -6.21 83.02 -49.74
N LYS A 4 -6.86 81.98 -49.20
CA LYS A 4 -7.09 81.86 -47.74
C LYS A 4 -7.70 80.50 -47.34
N THR A 5 -7.15 80.03 -46.22
CA THR A 5 -7.40 78.87 -45.35
C THR A 5 -8.84 78.81 -44.79
N ILE A 6 -9.33 77.63 -44.39
CA ILE A 6 -9.94 77.33 -43.05
C ILE A 6 -10.30 75.83 -42.87
N GLN A 7 -9.68 75.27 -41.82
CA GLN A 7 -10.09 74.25 -40.83
C GLN A 7 -10.57 72.83 -41.21
N THR A 8 -9.64 71.89 -40.98
CA THR A 8 -9.84 70.49 -40.62
C THR A 8 -10.24 70.33 -39.15
N GLY A 9 -11.31 69.57 -38.86
CA GLY A 9 -11.59 69.02 -37.54
C GLY A 9 -11.03 67.61 -37.41
N LEU A 10 -10.16 67.38 -36.42
CA LEU A 10 -9.60 66.07 -36.08
C LEU A 10 -10.06 65.72 -34.66
N ILE A 11 -10.87 64.67 -34.53
CA ILE A 11 -11.28 64.11 -33.23
C ILE A 11 -10.12 63.22 -32.76
N ALA A 12 -9.44 63.64 -31.69
CA ALA A 12 -8.41 62.86 -31.01
C ALA A 12 -9.07 61.92 -29.98
N LEU A 13 -8.98 60.62 -30.21
CA LEU A 13 -9.35 59.58 -29.25
C LEU A 13 -8.18 59.39 -28.27
N VAL A 14 -8.35 59.84 -27.03
CA VAL A 14 -7.36 59.66 -25.96
C VAL A 14 -7.54 58.27 -25.36
N LEU A 15 -6.62 57.35 -25.66
CA LEU A 15 -6.44 56.08 -24.95
C LEU A 15 -5.66 56.35 -23.65
N LEU A 16 -6.37 56.35 -22.51
CA LEU A 16 -5.74 56.24 -21.20
C LEU A 16 -5.30 54.78 -20.98
N THR A 17 -3.99 54.52 -21.08
CA THR A 17 -3.40 53.28 -20.57
C THR A 17 -3.08 53.45 -19.09
N THR A 18 -3.95 52.94 -18.21
CA THR A 18 -3.66 52.80 -16.79
C THR A 18 -2.68 51.64 -16.59
N SER A 19 -1.43 51.97 -16.26
CA SER A 19 -0.46 50.98 -15.82
C SER A 19 -0.79 50.58 -14.37
N GLN A 20 -1.52 49.49 -14.17
CA GLN A 20 -1.66 48.91 -12.85
C GLN A 20 -0.36 48.18 -12.50
N PHE A 21 0.43 48.79 -11.61
CA PHE A 21 1.46 48.08 -10.88
C PHE A 21 0.78 47.00 -10.04
N VAL A 22 0.90 45.74 -10.46
CA VAL A 22 0.61 44.59 -9.62
C VAL A 22 1.67 44.58 -8.53
N THR A 23 1.36 45.15 -7.38
CA THR A 23 2.13 44.89 -6.16
C THR A 23 2.01 43.40 -5.88
N GLY A 24 3.10 42.67 -6.12
CA GLY A 24 3.21 41.26 -5.81
C GLY A 24 2.78 41.05 -4.36
N GLN A 25 1.66 40.36 -4.18
CA GLN A 25 1.25 39.82 -2.91
C GLN A 25 2.42 38.94 -2.46
N LYS A 26 3.14 39.35 -1.41
CA LYS A 26 4.07 38.44 -0.72
C LYS A 26 3.26 37.20 -0.38
N ALA A 27 3.57 36.08 -1.03
CA ALA A 27 3.04 34.78 -0.64
C ALA A 27 3.34 34.64 0.85
N THR A 28 2.29 34.53 1.66
CA THR A 28 2.41 34.21 3.07
C THR A 28 3.12 32.86 3.16
N ALA A 29 4.36 32.87 3.64
CA ALA A 29 5.21 31.70 3.82
C ALA A 29 4.75 30.89 5.04
N ASP A 30 3.53 30.36 4.98
CA ASP A 30 2.88 29.72 6.13
C ASP A 30 1.86 28.63 5.71
N SER A 31 2.24 27.73 4.80
CA SER A 31 1.37 26.63 4.36
C SER A 31 2.11 25.29 4.41
N GLY A 32 1.44 24.26 4.93
CA GLY A 32 1.99 22.91 5.15
C GLY A 32 2.43 22.18 3.88
N TYR A 33 2.53 20.85 3.94
CA TYR A 33 2.96 20.04 2.80
C TYR A 33 2.13 20.30 1.55
N ARG A 34 2.80 20.50 0.42
CA ARG A 34 2.19 20.63 -0.91
C ARG A 34 2.94 19.73 -1.87
N PHE A 35 2.22 18.83 -2.53
CA PHE A 35 2.81 17.88 -3.44
C PHE A 35 2.50 18.21 -4.89
N THR A 36 3.50 18.01 -5.74
CA THR A 36 3.37 17.99 -7.20
C THR A 36 3.56 16.56 -7.66
N LEU A 37 2.51 15.95 -8.21
CA LEU A 37 2.58 14.64 -8.82
C LEU A 37 3.49 14.71 -10.06
N ILE A 38 4.49 13.84 -10.15
CA ILE A 38 5.46 13.82 -11.26
C ILE A 38 5.17 12.64 -12.18
N LYS A 39 4.86 11.47 -11.61
CA LYS A 39 4.53 10.27 -12.36
C LYS A 39 3.45 9.50 -11.65
N GLU A 40 2.47 9.06 -12.43
CA GLU A 40 1.40 8.16 -12.03
C GLU A 40 1.30 7.09 -13.11
N LEU A 41 1.33 5.82 -12.72
CA LEU A 41 1.26 4.68 -13.62
C LEU A 41 -0.20 4.22 -13.76
N PRO A 42 -0.59 3.58 -14.87
CA PRO A 42 -1.94 3.02 -15.01
C PRO A 42 -2.29 2.05 -13.87
N HIS A 43 -3.43 2.28 -13.22
CA HIS A 43 -3.99 1.45 -12.15
C HIS A 43 -5.51 1.65 -12.08
N THR A 44 -6.23 0.72 -11.45
CA THR A 44 -7.67 0.82 -11.16
C THR A 44 -7.93 1.81 -10.02
N GLY A 45 -9.17 2.31 -9.87
CA GLY A 45 -9.53 3.25 -8.79
C GLY A 45 -9.44 2.64 -7.37
N PRO A 46 -9.43 3.46 -6.30
CA PRO A 46 -9.42 3.00 -4.91
C PRO A 46 -10.63 2.14 -4.57
N LYS A 47 -10.37 1.00 -3.91
CA LYS A 47 -11.39 0.11 -3.31
C LYS A 47 -11.53 0.38 -1.82
N ASN A 48 -12.51 -0.23 -1.17
CA ASN A 48 -12.73 -0.08 0.27
C ASN A 48 -12.88 -1.43 0.97
N GLN A 49 -11.85 -1.82 1.72
CA GLN A 49 -11.87 -3.02 2.57
C GLN A 49 -12.79 -2.87 3.80
N ASN A 50 -13.20 -1.64 4.11
CA ASN A 50 -14.05 -1.26 5.24
C ASN A 50 -13.60 -1.92 6.57
N SER A 51 -14.51 -2.39 7.40
CA SER A 51 -14.22 -3.02 8.70
C SER A 51 -13.77 -4.48 8.54
N SER A 52 -12.69 -4.69 7.79
CA SER A 52 -12.01 -5.98 7.65
C SER A 52 -10.49 -5.79 7.55
N SER A 53 -9.70 -6.77 8.01
CA SER A 53 -8.23 -6.73 7.93
C SER A 53 -7.71 -7.44 6.67
N THR A 54 -8.23 -7.04 5.51
CA THR A 54 -7.97 -7.71 4.22
C THR A 54 -7.12 -6.87 3.25
N CYS A 55 -6.46 -5.81 3.75
CA CYS A 55 -5.61 -4.91 2.98
C CYS A 55 -4.56 -5.62 2.11
N TRP A 56 -4.01 -6.73 2.58
CA TRP A 56 -3.06 -7.59 1.85
C TRP A 56 -3.64 -8.10 0.53
N SER A 57 -4.92 -8.49 0.51
CA SER A 57 -5.64 -8.90 -0.70
C SER A 57 -5.86 -7.71 -1.62
N PHE A 58 -6.46 -6.63 -1.10
CA PHE A 58 -6.78 -5.41 -1.86
C PHE A 58 -5.56 -4.77 -2.52
N SER A 59 -4.45 -4.64 -1.79
CA SER A 59 -3.22 -4.02 -2.29
C SER A 59 -2.52 -4.87 -3.35
N THR A 60 -2.38 -6.17 -3.12
CA THR A 60 -1.72 -7.08 -4.07
C THR A 60 -2.57 -7.28 -5.33
N ILE A 61 -3.89 -7.41 -5.18
CA ILE A 61 -4.81 -7.47 -6.32
C ILE A 61 -4.77 -6.16 -7.12
N SER A 62 -4.77 -4.99 -6.46
CA SER A 62 -4.61 -3.70 -7.14
C SER A 62 -3.32 -3.63 -7.97
N MET A 63 -2.22 -4.23 -7.49
CA MET A 63 -0.98 -4.36 -8.27
C MET A 63 -1.16 -5.28 -9.48
N LEU A 64 -1.83 -6.43 -9.33
CA LEU A 64 -2.12 -7.33 -10.45
C LEU A 64 -3.06 -6.69 -11.50
N GLU A 65 -4.07 -5.94 -11.07
CA GLU A 65 -4.94 -5.15 -11.95
C GLU A 65 -4.14 -4.10 -12.74
N SER A 66 -3.13 -3.49 -12.10
CA SER A 66 -2.20 -2.58 -12.78
C SER A 66 -1.28 -3.30 -13.77
N GLU A 67 -0.88 -4.54 -13.49
CA GLU A 67 -0.14 -5.38 -14.45
C GLU A 67 -1.02 -5.77 -15.65
N LEU A 68 -2.32 -5.99 -15.46
CA LEU A 68 -3.27 -6.20 -16.57
C LEU A 68 -3.38 -4.96 -17.46
N LEU A 69 -3.45 -3.76 -16.86
CA LEU A 69 -3.40 -2.51 -17.62
C LEU A 69 -2.06 -2.36 -18.37
N ARG A 70 -0.94 -2.59 -17.69
CA ARG A 70 0.42 -2.48 -18.28
C ARG A 70 0.64 -3.43 -19.46
N THR A 71 0.08 -4.64 -19.38
CA THR A 71 0.20 -5.67 -20.44
C THR A 71 -0.88 -5.55 -21.53
N GLY A 72 -1.73 -4.52 -21.48
CA GLY A 72 -2.75 -4.26 -22.50
C GLY A 72 -3.96 -5.18 -22.44
N LYS A 73 -4.17 -5.90 -21.33
CA LYS A 73 -5.36 -6.73 -21.09
C LYS A 73 -6.60 -5.88 -20.78
N GLY A 74 -6.40 -4.65 -20.35
CA GLY A 74 -7.48 -3.71 -20.02
C GLY A 74 -7.85 -3.78 -18.54
N GLU A 75 -8.97 -3.17 -18.22
CA GLU A 75 -9.45 -3.04 -16.84
C GLU A 75 -10.19 -4.29 -16.38
N TYR A 76 -9.81 -4.75 -15.18
CA TYR A 76 -10.43 -5.86 -14.47
C TYR A 76 -10.70 -5.44 -13.03
N ASP A 77 -11.83 -5.89 -12.50
CA ASP A 77 -12.15 -5.84 -11.08
C ASP A 77 -12.09 -7.28 -10.56
N LEU A 78 -10.98 -7.64 -9.92
CA LEU A 78 -10.73 -8.97 -9.41
C LEU A 78 -11.28 -9.11 -7.99
N SER A 79 -11.84 -10.27 -7.68
CA SER A 79 -12.44 -10.55 -6.37
C SER A 79 -11.36 -10.70 -5.30
N ASP A 80 -11.27 -9.69 -4.43
CA ASP A 80 -10.51 -9.72 -3.18
C ASP A 80 -10.99 -10.84 -2.26
N MET A 81 -12.31 -11.02 -2.19
CA MET A 81 -12.92 -11.97 -1.27
C MET A 81 -12.76 -13.43 -1.68
N PHE A 82 -12.62 -13.72 -2.99
CA PHE A 82 -12.33 -15.08 -3.44
C PHE A 82 -10.99 -15.57 -2.89
N VAL A 83 -9.98 -14.69 -2.89
CA VAL A 83 -8.68 -14.97 -2.29
C VAL A 83 -8.84 -15.11 -0.78
N VAL A 84 -9.43 -14.13 -0.09
CA VAL A 84 -9.62 -14.15 1.38
C VAL A 84 -10.28 -15.45 1.84
N ARG A 85 -11.40 -15.83 1.24
CA ARG A 85 -12.15 -17.05 1.62
C ARG A 85 -11.30 -18.31 1.46
N ASN A 86 -10.54 -18.43 0.38
CA ASN A 86 -9.69 -19.61 0.15
C ASN A 86 -8.49 -19.63 1.11
N GLN A 87 -7.88 -18.48 1.40
CA GLN A 87 -6.75 -18.40 2.31
C GLN A 87 -7.15 -18.66 3.75
N TYR A 88 -8.36 -18.29 4.17
CA TYR A 88 -8.86 -18.67 5.51
C TYR A 88 -8.96 -20.19 5.67
N THR A 89 -9.37 -20.92 4.64
CA THR A 89 -9.32 -22.40 4.64
C THR A 89 -7.88 -22.92 4.80
N GLU A 90 -6.92 -22.37 4.07
CA GLU A 90 -5.51 -22.79 4.16
C GLU A 90 -4.89 -22.45 5.52
N LYS A 91 -5.16 -21.25 6.05
CA LYS A 91 -4.77 -20.81 7.39
C LYS A 91 -5.32 -21.72 8.46
N ALA A 92 -6.59 -22.10 8.39
CA ALA A 92 -7.19 -23.03 9.33
C ALA A 92 -6.50 -24.39 9.33
N ILE A 93 -6.18 -24.91 8.13
CA ILE A 93 -5.41 -26.16 7.99
C ILE A 93 -4.01 -26.03 8.60
N ASN A 94 -3.33 -24.91 8.35
CA ASN A 94 -2.01 -24.62 8.92
C ASN A 94 -2.10 -24.54 10.46
N TYR A 95 -2.99 -23.70 10.99
CA TYR A 95 -3.24 -23.54 12.43
C TYR A 95 -3.51 -24.86 13.15
N VAL A 96 -4.36 -25.71 12.58
CA VAL A 96 -4.64 -27.04 13.14
C VAL A 96 -3.41 -27.96 13.10
N ARG A 97 -2.62 -27.93 12.02
CA ARG A 97 -1.37 -28.71 11.93
C ARG A 97 -0.32 -28.26 12.94
N TYR A 98 -0.25 -26.97 13.20
CA TYR A 98 0.63 -26.37 14.21
C TYR A 98 0.01 -26.39 15.61
N HIS A 99 -1.06 -27.15 15.83
CA HIS A 99 -1.68 -27.31 17.15
C HIS A 99 -2.08 -25.97 17.81
N GLY A 100 -2.48 -25.00 16.99
CA GLY A 100 -2.92 -23.69 17.43
C GLY A 100 -1.80 -22.71 17.81
N THR A 101 -0.55 -23.02 17.45
CA THR A 101 0.63 -22.20 17.81
C THR A 101 1.08 -21.23 16.71
N THR A 102 0.52 -21.32 15.50
CA THR A 102 0.70 -20.30 14.45
C THR A 102 -0.40 -19.23 14.52
N ASN A 103 -0.23 -18.12 13.82
CA ASN A 103 -1.27 -17.10 13.72
C ASN A 103 -2.50 -17.64 12.96
N PHE A 104 -3.68 -17.40 13.51
CA PHE A 104 -4.94 -17.48 12.77
C PHE A 104 -5.67 -16.15 12.96
N GLY A 105 -5.38 -15.23 12.04
CA GLY A 105 -6.00 -13.91 11.97
C GLY A 105 -6.45 -13.58 10.54
N PRO A 106 -7.21 -12.49 10.39
CA PRO A 106 -7.72 -12.03 9.08
C PRO A 106 -6.62 -11.48 8.15
N GLY A 107 -5.52 -10.96 8.72
CA GLY A 107 -4.35 -10.44 8.01
C GLY A 107 -3.56 -11.51 7.25
N GLY A 108 -2.71 -11.13 6.30
CA GLY A 108 -2.05 -12.04 5.35
C GLY A 108 -0.96 -11.34 4.55
N GLY A 109 -0.29 -12.08 3.66
CA GLY A 109 0.87 -11.59 2.90
C GLY A 109 0.64 -11.51 1.39
N ASN A 110 1.52 -10.81 0.66
CA ASN A 110 1.43 -10.70 -0.80
C ASN A 110 1.43 -12.08 -1.49
N HIS A 111 2.25 -13.02 -1.01
CA HIS A 111 2.33 -14.39 -1.54
C HIS A 111 1.03 -15.17 -1.40
N ASP A 112 0.12 -14.80 -0.52
CA ASP A 112 -1.17 -15.48 -0.36
C ASP A 112 -2.02 -15.37 -1.64
N ILE A 113 -1.92 -14.24 -2.36
CA ILE A 113 -2.58 -14.03 -3.65
C ILE A 113 -1.96 -14.93 -4.71
N ILE A 114 -0.63 -15.03 -4.75
CA ILE A 114 0.09 -15.89 -5.70
C ILE A 114 -0.21 -17.37 -5.43
N ASN A 115 -0.25 -17.77 -4.15
CA ASN A 115 -0.63 -19.11 -3.71
C ASN A 115 -2.09 -19.43 -4.09
N ASN A 116 -3.01 -18.48 -3.87
CA ASN A 116 -4.40 -18.61 -4.29
C ASN A 116 -4.51 -18.80 -5.81
N TRP A 117 -3.86 -17.94 -6.59
CA TRP A 117 -3.88 -18.01 -8.04
C TRP A 117 -3.38 -19.38 -8.53
N LYS A 118 -2.24 -19.84 -8.01
CA LYS A 118 -1.64 -21.15 -8.34
C LYS A 118 -2.50 -22.33 -7.90
N LYS A 119 -3.19 -22.27 -6.76
CA LYS A 119 -3.98 -23.39 -6.23
C LYS A 119 -5.43 -23.39 -6.69
N TYR A 120 -6.10 -22.24 -6.62
CA TYR A 120 -7.53 -22.07 -6.85
C TYR A 120 -7.88 -21.32 -8.14
N GLY A 121 -7.01 -20.44 -8.62
CA GLY A 121 -7.30 -19.57 -9.78
C GLY A 121 -7.68 -18.17 -9.32
N MET A 122 -8.47 -17.46 -10.13
CA MET A 122 -8.94 -16.10 -9.84
C MET A 122 -10.42 -15.97 -10.26
N MET A 123 -11.13 -15.00 -9.71
CA MET A 123 -12.50 -14.66 -10.10
C MET A 123 -12.65 -13.15 -10.24
N PRO A 124 -13.54 -12.65 -11.13
CA PRO A 124 -13.95 -11.25 -11.12
C PRO A 124 -14.85 -10.98 -9.91
N ASP A 125 -14.85 -9.75 -9.40
CA ASP A 125 -15.65 -9.36 -8.24
C ASP A 125 -17.15 -9.63 -8.44
N GLU A 126 -17.70 -9.33 -9.62
CA GLU A 126 -19.11 -9.60 -9.95
C GLU A 126 -19.52 -11.08 -9.85
N ALA A 127 -18.56 -12.01 -9.95
CA ALA A 127 -18.83 -13.44 -9.77
C ALA A 127 -18.64 -13.92 -8.33
N TYR A 128 -17.92 -13.16 -7.50
CA TYR A 128 -17.69 -13.47 -6.09
C TYR A 128 -17.45 -12.19 -5.27
N PRO A 129 -18.50 -11.46 -4.88
CA PRO A 129 -18.34 -10.20 -4.13
C PRO A 129 -18.04 -10.44 -2.64
N GLY A 130 -18.28 -11.64 -2.11
CA GLY A 130 -18.01 -11.95 -0.69
C GLY A 130 -18.94 -11.31 0.32
N LEU A 131 -20.15 -10.89 -0.08
CA LEU A 131 -21.13 -10.20 0.76
C LEU A 131 -22.39 -11.05 1.00
N ASN A 132 -22.24 -12.25 1.57
CA ASN A 132 -23.34 -13.21 1.77
C ASN A 132 -23.95 -13.19 3.19
N TYR A 133 -23.73 -12.13 3.97
CA TYR A 133 -24.15 -12.00 5.38
C TYR A 133 -25.05 -10.78 5.65
N GLY A 134 -25.66 -10.19 4.61
CA GLY A 134 -26.66 -9.12 4.74
C GLY A 134 -26.10 -7.71 4.84
N GLU A 135 -24.78 -7.54 4.75
CA GLU A 135 -24.12 -6.23 4.68
C GLU A 135 -23.91 -5.75 3.24
N THR A 136 -23.76 -4.43 3.08
CA THR A 136 -23.44 -3.79 1.79
C THR A 136 -21.95 -3.50 1.63
N SER A 137 -21.14 -3.77 2.67
CA SER A 137 -19.70 -3.58 2.70
C SER A 137 -19.04 -4.59 3.66
N HIS A 138 -17.73 -4.76 3.54
CA HIS A 138 -17.00 -5.74 4.34
C HIS A 138 -16.99 -5.38 5.83
N VAL A 139 -17.53 -6.27 6.66
CA VAL A 139 -17.57 -6.14 8.13
C VAL A 139 -17.36 -7.54 8.70
N HIS A 140 -16.11 -7.88 9.01
CA HIS A 140 -15.72 -9.28 9.26
C HIS A 140 -15.60 -9.66 10.73
N GLY A 141 -15.72 -8.70 11.67
CA GLY A 141 -15.48 -8.96 13.09
C GLY A 141 -16.26 -10.14 13.69
N GLU A 142 -17.54 -10.30 13.34
CA GLU A 142 -18.32 -11.47 13.79
C GLU A 142 -17.81 -12.78 13.18
N MET A 143 -17.53 -12.79 11.88
CA MET A 143 -17.01 -13.96 11.17
C MET A 143 -15.65 -14.38 11.73
N ASP A 144 -14.74 -13.43 11.93
CA ASP A 144 -13.37 -13.67 12.40
C ASP A 144 -13.39 -14.34 13.79
N GLU A 145 -14.19 -13.82 14.72
CA GLU A 145 -14.39 -14.41 16.06
C GLU A 145 -15.05 -15.80 16.00
N ALA A 146 -16.08 -15.97 15.18
CA ALA A 146 -16.76 -17.25 15.02
C ALA A 146 -15.82 -18.34 14.47
N MET A 147 -15.00 -17.99 13.48
CA MET A 147 -13.99 -18.87 12.90
C MET A 147 -12.90 -19.23 13.90
N LYS A 148 -12.38 -18.26 14.66
CA LYS A 148 -11.37 -18.52 15.69
C LYS A 148 -11.90 -19.42 16.80
N ALA A 149 -13.10 -19.14 17.30
CA ALA A 149 -13.75 -19.95 18.33
C ALA A 149 -13.99 -21.40 17.87
N TYR A 150 -14.37 -21.58 16.59
CA TYR A 150 -14.50 -22.89 15.99
C TYR A 150 -13.16 -23.66 16.03
N LEU A 151 -12.08 -23.03 15.57
CA LEU A 151 -10.76 -23.66 15.56
C LEU A 151 -10.25 -23.96 16.97
N ASP A 152 -10.49 -23.09 17.95
CA ASP A 152 -10.12 -23.34 19.34
C ASP A 152 -10.79 -24.59 19.92
N ALA A 153 -12.04 -24.85 19.53
CA ALA A 153 -12.72 -26.10 19.88
C ALA A 153 -12.06 -27.33 19.22
N ILE A 154 -11.57 -27.19 17.98
CA ILE A 154 -10.84 -28.25 17.26
C ILE A 154 -9.49 -28.52 17.94
N ILE A 155 -8.72 -27.48 18.27
CA ILE A 155 -7.40 -27.59 18.91
C ILE A 155 -7.49 -28.27 20.28
N LYS A 156 -8.53 -27.99 21.07
CA LYS A 156 -8.78 -28.68 22.36
C LYS A 156 -8.84 -30.21 22.22
N ASN A 157 -9.18 -30.72 21.03
CA ASN A 157 -9.20 -32.14 20.69
C ASN A 157 -9.81 -33.05 21.79
N PRO A 158 -11.02 -32.75 22.30
CA PRO A 158 -11.60 -33.47 23.44
C PRO A 158 -11.84 -34.95 23.14
N ASN A 159 -12.06 -35.28 21.86
CA ASN A 159 -12.26 -36.65 21.39
C ASN A 159 -10.94 -37.43 21.23
N ARG A 160 -9.78 -36.81 21.51
CA ARG A 160 -8.43 -37.35 21.29
C ARG A 160 -8.15 -37.75 19.83
N LYS A 161 -9.00 -37.31 18.91
CA LYS A 161 -8.89 -37.45 17.46
C LYS A 161 -9.73 -36.35 16.81
N LEU A 162 -9.18 -35.72 15.76
CA LEU A 162 -9.93 -34.75 14.96
C LEU A 162 -11.02 -35.46 14.15
N SER A 163 -12.22 -34.86 14.10
CA SER A 163 -13.32 -35.39 13.30
C SER A 163 -13.00 -35.24 11.81
N THR A 164 -13.53 -36.08 10.94
CA THR A 164 -13.44 -35.86 9.48
C THR A 164 -14.28 -34.66 9.01
N ALA A 165 -15.14 -34.14 9.88
CA ALA A 165 -16.07 -33.06 9.58
C ALA A 165 -15.51 -31.67 9.88
N TRP A 166 -14.41 -31.53 10.63
CA TRP A 166 -13.99 -30.22 11.15
C TRP A 166 -13.74 -29.20 10.03
N LEU A 167 -13.08 -29.61 8.94
CA LEU A 167 -12.77 -28.71 7.84
C LEU A 167 -14.04 -28.31 7.06
N ALA A 168 -14.98 -29.24 6.89
CA ALA A 168 -16.26 -28.95 6.27
C ALA A 168 -17.10 -28.00 7.13
N GLY A 169 -17.08 -28.16 8.45
CA GLY A 169 -17.75 -27.24 9.38
C GLY A 169 -17.14 -25.83 9.35
N PHE A 170 -15.81 -25.72 9.37
CA PHE A 170 -15.12 -24.44 9.21
C PHE A 170 -15.46 -23.76 7.88
N ASN A 171 -15.38 -24.50 6.77
CA ASN A 171 -15.76 -23.97 5.45
C ASN A 171 -17.25 -23.61 5.36
N GLY A 172 -18.11 -24.29 6.11
CA GLY A 172 -19.53 -23.93 6.22
C GLY A 172 -19.73 -22.56 6.86
N ILE A 173 -18.91 -22.20 7.86
CA ILE A 173 -18.90 -20.83 8.42
C ILE A 173 -18.42 -19.86 7.32
N ALA A 174 -17.27 -20.12 6.70
CA ALA A 174 -16.74 -19.26 5.64
C ALA A 174 -17.75 -19.03 4.50
N ASP A 175 -18.41 -20.09 4.04
CA ASP A 175 -19.40 -20.03 2.95
C ASP A 175 -20.69 -19.32 3.39
N ALA A 176 -21.07 -19.37 4.66
CA ALA A 176 -22.22 -18.63 5.17
C ALA A 176 -22.00 -17.11 5.05
N TYR A 177 -20.80 -16.63 5.39
CA TYR A 177 -20.47 -15.20 5.30
C TYR A 177 -20.00 -14.80 3.90
N LEU A 178 -18.99 -15.43 3.33
CA LEU A 178 -18.38 -14.98 2.07
C LEU A 178 -19.05 -15.60 0.84
N GLY A 179 -19.97 -16.54 1.03
CA GLY A 179 -20.59 -17.29 -0.06
C GLY A 179 -19.70 -18.45 -0.52
N LYS A 180 -20.32 -19.47 -1.11
CA LYS A 180 -19.59 -20.60 -1.70
C LYS A 180 -19.09 -20.22 -3.11
N PRO A 181 -17.78 -20.34 -3.42
CA PRO A 181 -17.28 -20.06 -4.76
C PRO A 181 -17.95 -20.94 -5.81
N ALA A 182 -18.40 -20.33 -6.90
CA ALA A 182 -19.02 -21.05 -8.00
C ALA A 182 -17.97 -21.85 -8.78
N GLU A 183 -18.25 -23.12 -9.08
CA GLU A 183 -17.38 -23.95 -9.93
C GLU A 183 -17.26 -23.39 -11.35
N LYS A 184 -18.35 -22.78 -11.84
CA LYS A 184 -18.44 -22.09 -13.12
C LYS A 184 -19.23 -20.79 -12.96
N PHE A 185 -18.81 -19.75 -13.66
CA PHE A 185 -19.46 -18.45 -13.71
C PHE A 185 -19.38 -17.88 -15.13
N THR A 186 -20.24 -16.89 -15.43
CA THR A 186 -20.21 -16.18 -16.71
C THR A 186 -19.57 -14.81 -16.49
N TYR A 187 -18.62 -14.44 -17.35
CA TYR A 187 -17.98 -13.12 -17.37
C TYR A 187 -17.90 -12.64 -18.82
N LYS A 188 -18.41 -11.43 -19.10
CA LYS A 188 -18.46 -10.83 -20.45
C LYS A 188 -18.97 -11.82 -21.54
N GLY A 189 -20.01 -12.59 -21.22
CA GLY A 189 -20.65 -13.53 -22.14
C GLY A 189 -19.98 -14.91 -22.29
N ASN A 190 -18.83 -15.13 -21.68
CA ASN A 190 -18.11 -16.43 -21.70
C ASN A 190 -18.22 -17.14 -20.35
N THR A 191 -18.28 -18.47 -20.37
CA THR A 191 -18.28 -19.29 -19.15
C THR A 191 -16.87 -19.70 -18.75
N TYR A 192 -16.51 -19.47 -17.49
CA TYR A 192 -15.21 -19.80 -16.92
C TYR A 192 -15.35 -20.63 -15.65
N THR A 193 -14.34 -21.46 -15.37
CA THR A 193 -13.94 -21.83 -14.01
C THR A 193 -12.93 -20.80 -13.48
N PRO A 194 -12.69 -20.73 -12.15
CA PRO A 194 -11.66 -19.84 -11.60
C PRO A 194 -10.27 -20.04 -12.21
N LYS A 195 -9.94 -21.29 -12.58
CA LYS A 195 -8.68 -21.63 -13.25
C LYS A 195 -8.60 -21.14 -14.69
N SER A 196 -9.67 -21.32 -15.47
CA SER A 196 -9.69 -20.80 -16.84
C SER A 196 -9.75 -19.28 -16.89
N PHE A 197 -10.41 -18.63 -15.93
CA PHE A 197 -10.40 -17.17 -15.82
C PHE A 197 -9.01 -16.64 -15.47
N ALA A 198 -8.33 -17.27 -14.51
CA ALA A 198 -6.93 -16.98 -14.22
C ALA A 198 -6.00 -17.10 -15.45
N ALA A 199 -6.28 -18.06 -16.36
CA ALA A 199 -5.51 -18.18 -17.60
C ALA A 199 -5.83 -17.07 -18.61
N GLU A 200 -7.09 -16.60 -18.67
CA GLU A 200 -7.52 -15.48 -19.52
C GLU A 200 -6.78 -14.17 -19.20
N LEU A 201 -6.44 -13.96 -17.92
CA LEU A 201 -5.64 -12.82 -17.45
C LEU A 201 -4.31 -12.71 -18.19
N GLY A 202 -3.73 -13.82 -18.67
CA GLY A 202 -2.50 -13.84 -19.46
C GLY A 202 -1.25 -13.35 -18.72
N LEU A 203 -1.33 -13.22 -17.40
CA LEU A 203 -0.18 -12.99 -16.52
C LEU A 203 0.36 -14.35 -16.02
N ASN A 204 1.61 -14.37 -15.55
CA ASN A 204 2.21 -15.56 -14.95
C ASN A 204 2.47 -15.33 -13.45
N PRO A 205 1.92 -16.16 -12.54
CA PRO A 205 2.14 -15.99 -11.10
C PRO A 205 3.62 -16.15 -10.70
N ASP A 206 4.44 -16.81 -11.51
CA ASP A 206 5.88 -16.95 -11.25
C ASP A 206 6.69 -15.72 -11.63
N ASP A 207 6.11 -14.70 -12.26
CA ASP A 207 6.82 -13.47 -12.62
C ASP A 207 6.94 -12.50 -11.45
N TYR A 208 6.29 -12.77 -10.32
CA TYR A 208 6.27 -11.90 -9.14
C TYR A 208 7.19 -12.44 -8.05
N ILE A 209 7.90 -11.54 -7.38
CA ILE A 209 8.77 -11.86 -6.24
C ILE A 209 8.55 -10.89 -5.11
N GLU A 210 8.81 -11.38 -3.89
CA GLU A 210 8.89 -10.55 -2.70
C GLU A 210 10.33 -10.22 -2.34
N LEU A 211 10.54 -8.97 -1.91
CA LEU A 211 11.83 -8.43 -1.49
C LEU A 211 11.68 -7.76 -0.12
N THR A 212 12.72 -7.86 0.69
CA THR A 212 12.83 -7.16 1.99
C THR A 212 14.26 -6.65 2.19
N SER A 213 14.53 -6.03 3.34
CA SER A 213 15.85 -5.58 3.75
C SER A 213 16.01 -5.67 5.26
N PHE A 214 16.69 -6.70 5.73
CA PHE A 214 17.08 -6.88 7.13
C PHE A 214 18.50 -7.47 7.25
N THR A 215 19.12 -7.29 8.41
CA THR A 215 20.52 -7.64 8.68
C THR A 215 20.68 -8.95 9.46
N HIS A 216 19.59 -9.50 10.02
CA HIS A 216 19.62 -10.78 10.76
C HIS A 216 19.70 -12.01 9.86
N HIS A 217 19.58 -11.84 8.54
CA HIS A 217 19.85 -12.86 7.52
C HIS A 217 20.81 -12.34 6.46
N PRO A 218 21.56 -13.22 5.76
CA PRO A 218 22.44 -12.81 4.67
C PRO A 218 21.69 -12.06 3.56
N TYR A 219 22.34 -11.05 2.98
CA TYR A 219 21.85 -10.39 1.77
C TYR A 219 21.95 -11.30 0.55
N PHE A 220 21.06 -11.05 -0.41
CA PHE A 220 20.90 -11.77 -1.69
C PHE A 220 20.47 -13.24 -1.55
N GLU A 221 20.08 -13.65 -0.35
CA GLU A 221 19.49 -14.95 -0.06
C GLU A 221 18.00 -14.83 0.24
N LYS A 222 17.32 -15.98 0.22
CA LYS A 222 15.92 -16.07 0.64
C LYS A 222 15.84 -16.48 2.09
N PHE A 223 14.90 -15.90 2.81
CA PHE A 223 14.49 -16.37 4.13
C PHE A 223 12.99 -16.20 4.30
N THR A 224 12.42 -16.83 5.33
CA THR A 224 11.03 -16.64 5.72
C THR A 224 10.97 -15.42 6.62
N LEU A 225 10.35 -14.33 6.17
CA LEU A 225 10.18 -13.14 6.99
C LEU A 225 9.34 -13.47 8.23
N GLU A 226 9.89 -13.24 9.41
CA GLU A 226 9.31 -13.67 10.69
C GLU A 226 8.25 -12.70 11.20
N VAL A 227 7.12 -12.63 10.50
CA VAL A 227 5.95 -11.83 10.87
C VAL A 227 4.71 -12.71 10.99
N GLU A 228 3.76 -12.31 11.84
CA GLU A 228 2.60 -13.15 12.19
C GLU A 228 1.74 -13.52 10.98
N ASP A 229 1.60 -12.60 10.02
CA ASP A 229 0.82 -12.80 8.80
C ASP A 229 1.55 -13.62 7.74
N ASN A 230 2.83 -13.99 7.93
CA ASN A 230 3.54 -14.95 7.09
C ASN A 230 3.27 -16.41 7.54
N TRP A 231 2.00 -16.74 7.76
CA TRP A 231 1.52 -18.07 8.19
C TRP A 231 1.86 -19.17 7.15
N ALA A 232 1.97 -18.80 5.87
CA ALA A 232 2.33 -19.70 4.78
C ALA A 232 3.83 -19.94 4.66
N GLN A 233 4.65 -19.27 5.48
CA GLN A 233 6.12 -19.34 5.47
C GLN A 233 6.71 -18.97 4.10
N GLY A 234 6.07 -18.02 3.41
CA GLY A 234 6.54 -17.45 2.16
C GLY A 234 7.98 -16.92 2.29
N GLN A 235 8.79 -17.21 1.27
CA GLN A 235 10.17 -16.77 1.23
C GLN A 235 10.32 -15.44 0.49
N VAL A 236 11.07 -14.52 1.08
CA VAL A 236 11.38 -13.20 0.53
C VAL A 236 12.88 -13.13 0.24
N TYR A 237 13.29 -12.44 -0.83
CA TYR A 237 14.71 -12.15 -1.04
C TYR A 237 15.15 -10.97 -0.18
N ASN A 238 16.27 -11.12 0.49
CA ASN A 238 16.84 -10.07 1.32
C ASN A 238 17.79 -9.20 0.50
N LEU A 239 17.65 -7.87 0.55
CA LEU A 239 18.51 -6.92 -0.15
C LEU A 239 19.11 -5.90 0.84
N PRO A 240 20.27 -5.30 0.54
CA PRO A 240 20.68 -4.07 1.21
C PRO A 240 19.61 -2.98 1.08
N LEU A 241 19.47 -2.12 2.09
CA LEU A 241 18.39 -1.12 2.15
C LEU A 241 18.37 -0.17 0.93
N ASP A 242 19.54 0.25 0.45
CA ASP A 242 19.63 1.10 -0.73
C ASP A 242 19.23 0.36 -2.01
N ASP A 243 19.51 -0.94 -2.10
CA ASP A 243 19.10 -1.79 -3.23
C ASP A 243 17.57 -1.99 -3.21
N LEU A 244 16.93 -2.11 -2.04
CA LEU A 244 15.46 -2.16 -1.92
C LEU A 244 14.80 -0.89 -2.47
N ILE A 245 15.32 0.29 -2.10
CA ILE A 245 14.80 1.57 -2.61
C ILE A 245 15.04 1.72 -4.11
N ARG A 246 16.23 1.33 -4.60
CA ARG A 246 16.54 1.30 -6.03
C ARG A 246 15.57 0.41 -6.83
N VAL A 247 15.11 -0.71 -6.26
CA VAL A 247 14.11 -1.55 -6.92
C VAL A 247 12.80 -0.81 -7.08
N ILE A 248 12.30 -0.13 -6.03
CA ILE A 248 11.04 0.63 -6.10
C ILE A 248 11.16 1.75 -7.15
N ASP A 249 12.22 2.56 -7.09
CA ASP A 249 12.44 3.63 -8.05
C ASP A 249 12.55 3.10 -9.49
N ASN A 250 13.34 2.04 -9.72
CA ASN A 250 13.49 1.45 -11.04
C ASN A 250 12.19 0.84 -11.56
N ALA A 251 11.38 0.22 -10.70
CA ALA A 251 10.07 -0.29 -11.06
C ALA A 251 9.18 0.83 -11.59
N LEU A 252 9.04 1.90 -10.81
CA LEU A 252 8.21 3.05 -11.17
C LEU A 252 8.72 3.73 -12.44
N ASP A 253 10.03 3.90 -12.60
CA ASP A 253 10.65 4.50 -13.78
C ASP A 253 10.41 3.66 -15.05
N ASN A 254 10.35 2.33 -14.92
CA ASN A 254 10.11 1.41 -16.03
C ASN A 254 8.64 0.98 -16.20
N GLY A 255 7.70 1.65 -15.52
CA GLY A 255 6.26 1.46 -15.74
C GLY A 255 5.63 0.32 -14.95
N TYR A 256 6.31 -0.20 -13.92
CA TYR A 256 5.80 -1.21 -12.99
C TYR A 256 5.36 -0.55 -11.68
N THR A 257 4.24 -1.00 -11.14
CA THR A 257 3.78 -0.59 -9.80
C THR A 257 4.27 -1.59 -8.74
N VAL A 258 4.13 -1.25 -7.45
CA VAL A 258 4.70 -2.06 -6.35
C VAL A 258 3.64 -2.30 -5.29
N ALA A 259 3.34 -3.57 -4.98
CA ALA A 259 2.59 -3.91 -3.77
C ALA A 259 3.53 -3.76 -2.57
N TRP A 260 3.09 -3.06 -1.53
CA TRP A 260 3.93 -2.54 -0.46
C TRP A 260 3.33 -2.87 0.90
N ALA A 261 3.98 -3.76 1.64
CA ALA A 261 3.64 -4.03 3.03
C ALA A 261 4.48 -3.14 3.94
N THR A 262 3.83 -2.52 4.93
CA THR A 262 4.47 -1.55 5.82
C THR A 262 3.76 -1.48 7.17
N ASP A 263 4.50 -1.05 8.18
CA ASP A 263 3.93 -0.54 9.42
C ASP A 263 3.37 0.88 9.20
N ILE A 264 2.14 1.14 9.64
CA ILE A 264 1.52 2.48 9.57
C ILE A 264 1.21 3.08 10.95
N SER A 265 1.61 2.40 12.04
CA SER A 265 1.39 2.81 13.42
C SER A 265 2.30 3.97 13.87
N GLU A 266 3.10 4.50 12.95
CA GLU A 266 3.94 5.67 13.16
C GLU A 266 3.15 6.97 13.34
N LYS A 267 3.57 7.80 14.29
CA LYS A 267 2.96 9.13 14.51
C LYS A 267 3.08 10.04 13.29
N GLY A 268 4.07 9.77 12.44
CA GLY A 268 4.28 10.47 11.18
C GLY A 268 3.35 10.02 10.05
N PHE A 269 2.57 8.95 10.21
CA PHE A 269 1.53 8.53 9.29
C PHE A 269 0.29 9.41 9.45
N ALA A 270 0.24 10.52 8.72
CA ALA A 270 -0.82 11.52 8.81
C ALA A 270 -1.84 11.34 7.67
N TRP A 271 -2.61 10.24 7.70
CA TRP A 271 -3.64 9.94 6.69
C TRP A 271 -4.61 11.11 6.46
N ASN A 272 -5.07 11.74 7.54
CA ASN A 272 -5.95 12.91 7.48
C ASN A 272 -5.30 14.13 6.80
N LYS A 273 -3.96 14.21 6.77
CA LYS A 273 -3.19 15.23 6.04
C LYS A 273 -2.68 14.74 4.68
N GLY A 274 -2.92 13.47 4.34
CA GLY A 274 -2.60 12.88 3.05
C GLY A 274 -1.09 12.63 2.83
N PHE A 275 -0.32 12.44 3.89
CA PHE A 275 1.09 12.04 3.76
C PHE A 275 1.63 11.26 4.96
N ALA A 276 2.77 10.60 4.76
CA ALA A 276 3.54 9.93 5.81
C ALA A 276 5.02 10.34 5.74
N VAL A 277 5.59 10.70 6.89
CA VAL A 277 6.98 11.18 7.06
C VAL A 277 7.60 10.60 8.33
N VAL A 278 8.92 10.66 8.46
CA VAL A 278 9.64 10.28 9.70
C VAL A 278 10.42 11.50 10.21
N PRO A 279 9.79 12.38 11.00
CA PRO A 279 10.46 13.60 11.48
C PRO A 279 11.71 13.27 12.30
N GLU A 280 12.76 14.06 12.14
CA GLU A 280 13.90 14.02 13.06
C GLU A 280 13.46 14.55 14.43
N THR A 281 13.69 13.74 15.46
CA THR A 281 13.33 14.07 16.85
C THR A 281 14.53 14.49 17.68
N GLU A 282 15.75 14.21 17.22
CA GLU A 282 16.99 14.58 17.89
C GLU A 282 17.47 15.98 17.48
N LEU A 283 18.06 16.66 18.45
CA LEU A 283 18.35 18.10 18.45
C LEU A 283 19.58 18.53 17.63
N THR A 284 20.02 17.72 16.67
CA THR A 284 21.38 17.83 16.11
C THR A 284 21.61 19.13 15.32
N GLU A 285 20.57 19.80 14.81
CA GLU A 285 20.70 20.96 13.93
C GLU A 285 20.15 22.30 14.50
N MET A 286 19.63 22.33 15.73
CA MET A 286 19.07 23.58 16.28
C MET A 286 20.17 24.53 16.78
N THR A 287 20.18 25.78 16.31
CA THR A 287 21.17 26.80 16.71
C THR A 287 20.54 27.91 17.56
N GLY A 288 21.32 28.49 18.47
CA GLY A 288 20.98 29.72 19.20
C GLY A 288 19.68 29.67 20.02
N SER A 289 18.80 30.65 19.81
CA SER A 289 17.60 30.89 20.63
C SER A 289 16.50 29.86 20.44
N GLU A 290 16.49 29.12 19.31
CA GLU A 290 15.53 28.04 19.05
C GLU A 290 15.84 26.82 19.90
N LYS A 291 17.12 26.44 20.03
CA LYS A 291 17.56 25.38 20.93
C LYS A 291 17.19 25.68 22.40
N ALA A 292 17.42 26.93 22.84
CA ALA A 292 17.09 27.36 24.20
C ALA A 292 15.57 27.37 24.50
N LYS A 293 14.72 27.60 23.49
CA LYS A 293 13.26 27.46 23.62
C LYS A 293 12.85 25.99 23.65
N TRP A 294 13.47 25.16 22.80
CA TRP A 294 13.20 23.73 22.70
C TRP A 294 13.56 22.98 23.98
N GLU A 295 14.72 23.29 24.57
CA GLU A 295 15.19 22.69 25.83
C GLU A 295 14.22 22.94 27.01
N LYS A 296 13.44 24.02 26.96
CA LYS A 296 12.44 24.36 27.99
C LYS A 296 11.10 23.63 27.82
N LEU A 297 10.84 23.05 26.65
CA LEU A 297 9.62 22.28 26.40
C LEU A 297 9.72 20.91 27.06
N THR A 298 8.59 20.43 27.57
CA THR A 298 8.41 19.03 27.96
C THR A 298 8.50 18.11 26.75
N GLU A 299 8.81 16.83 26.96
CA GLU A 299 8.82 15.83 25.90
C GLU A 299 7.48 15.78 25.14
N LYS A 300 6.35 15.87 25.86
CA LYS A 300 5.01 15.90 25.27
C LYS A 300 4.81 17.12 24.36
N GLU A 301 5.26 18.30 24.76
CA GLU A 301 5.15 19.52 23.95
C GLU A 301 6.05 19.43 22.71
N ARG A 302 7.27 18.89 22.85
CA ARG A 302 8.18 18.66 21.72
C ARG A 302 7.58 17.71 20.69
N ILE A 303 7.07 16.55 21.14
CA ILE A 303 6.38 15.58 20.29
C ILE A 303 5.17 16.23 19.62
N SER A 304 4.35 16.97 20.37
CA SER A 304 3.20 17.66 19.81
C SER A 304 3.59 18.70 18.75
N GLN A 305 4.72 19.39 18.91
CA GLN A 305 5.18 20.37 17.92
C GLN A 305 5.73 19.70 16.66
N ILE A 306 6.53 18.65 16.78
CA ILE A 306 7.07 17.88 15.66
C ILE A 306 5.94 17.24 14.86
N TYR A 307 5.05 16.52 15.54
CA TYR A 307 4.02 15.70 14.90
C TYR A 307 2.73 16.47 14.60
N ASN A 308 2.68 17.78 14.87
CA ASN A 308 1.63 18.60 14.28
C ASN A 308 1.83 18.73 12.76
N LEU A 309 3.05 18.62 12.20
CA LEU A 309 3.26 18.52 10.74
C LEU A 309 2.58 19.62 9.89
N ASP A 310 2.39 20.81 10.47
CA ASP A 310 1.84 21.99 9.76
C ASP A 310 2.89 22.69 8.88
N LYS A 311 4.14 22.25 8.96
CA LYS A 311 5.27 22.72 8.15
C LYS A 311 6.08 21.50 7.69
N VAL A 312 6.85 21.68 6.61
CA VAL A 312 7.82 20.67 6.19
C VAL A 312 8.84 20.48 7.30
N VAL A 313 9.09 19.23 7.65
CA VAL A 313 10.05 18.86 8.71
C VAL A 313 11.28 18.25 8.08
N THR A 314 12.42 18.40 8.75
CA THR A 314 13.57 17.56 8.47
C THR A 314 13.23 16.12 8.88
N GLU A 315 13.51 15.17 8.00
CA GLU A 315 13.29 13.75 8.26
C GLU A 315 14.57 13.06 8.72
N ARG A 316 14.38 12.04 9.54
CA ARG A 316 15.46 11.21 10.08
C ARG A 316 16.20 10.47 8.96
N ASN A 317 17.52 10.40 9.07
CA ASN A 317 18.31 9.53 8.20
C ASN A 317 18.18 8.06 8.63
N ILE A 318 17.70 7.20 7.74
CA ILE A 318 17.38 5.81 8.05
C ILE A 318 18.49 4.88 7.53
N THR A 319 19.26 4.34 8.48
CA THR A 319 20.31 3.33 8.23
C THR A 319 19.78 1.90 8.42
N PRO A 320 20.47 0.87 7.89
CA PRO A 320 20.10 -0.53 8.14
C PRO A 320 20.00 -0.89 9.62
N GLU A 321 20.90 -0.37 10.47
CA GLU A 321 20.95 -0.65 11.91
C GLU A 321 19.76 -0.02 12.64
N VAL A 322 19.41 1.22 12.28
CA VAL A 322 18.21 1.90 12.77
C VAL A 322 16.95 1.11 12.44
N ARG A 323 16.84 0.64 11.19
CA ARG A 323 15.71 -0.13 10.70
C ARG A 323 15.63 -1.50 11.41
N GLN A 324 16.76 -2.20 11.54
CA GLN A 324 16.81 -3.49 12.23
C GLN A 324 16.38 -3.37 13.69
N ALA A 325 16.92 -2.40 14.42
CA ALA A 325 16.62 -2.21 15.83
C ALA A 325 15.13 -1.97 16.08
N GLU A 326 14.42 -1.36 15.13
CA GLU A 326 12.98 -1.09 15.21
C GLU A 326 12.11 -2.31 14.88
N PHE A 327 12.59 -3.20 14.03
CA PHE A 327 11.95 -4.49 13.81
C PHE A 327 12.13 -5.40 15.03
N ASP A 328 13.37 -5.51 15.54
CA ASP A 328 13.72 -6.38 16.67
C ASP A 328 13.06 -5.96 17.99
N ASN A 329 12.63 -4.70 18.12
CA ASN A 329 11.99 -4.17 19.32
C ASN A 329 10.46 -4.00 19.21
N TYR A 330 9.86 -4.60 18.17
CA TYR A 330 8.40 -4.61 17.92
C TYR A 330 7.77 -3.24 17.65
N LYS A 331 8.54 -2.26 17.18
CA LYS A 331 8.00 -0.97 16.73
C LYS A 331 7.78 -0.88 15.22
N THR A 332 8.33 -1.83 14.47
CA THR A 332 7.96 -2.07 13.08
C THR A 332 7.45 -3.49 13.00
N THR A 333 6.14 -3.64 12.82
CA THR A 333 5.45 -4.92 12.64
C THR A 333 4.80 -4.99 11.26
N ASP A 334 4.25 -6.15 10.90
CA ASP A 334 3.49 -6.30 9.66
C ASP A 334 2.04 -5.91 9.91
N ASP A 335 1.66 -4.71 9.44
CA ASP A 335 0.42 -4.03 9.85
C ASP A 335 -0.51 -3.77 8.65
N HIS A 336 0.03 -3.31 7.51
CA HIS A 336 -0.83 -2.85 6.41
C HIS A 336 -0.24 -3.07 5.01
N GLY A 337 -1.10 -3.53 4.09
CA GLY A 337 -0.81 -3.66 2.66
C GLY A 337 -1.31 -2.46 1.87
N LEU A 338 -0.44 -1.88 1.04
CA LEU A 338 -0.67 -0.68 0.24
C LEU A 338 -0.11 -0.87 -1.18
N HIS A 339 -0.39 0.09 -2.07
CA HIS A 339 0.02 -0.01 -3.47
C HIS A 339 0.69 1.28 -3.95
N ILE A 340 2.00 1.22 -4.23
CA ILE A 340 2.74 2.35 -4.79
C ILE A 340 2.49 2.42 -6.30
N VAL A 341 1.87 3.51 -6.74
CA VAL A 341 1.40 3.72 -8.12
C VAL A 341 2.16 4.83 -8.86
N GLY A 342 3.07 5.51 -8.17
CA GLY A 342 3.79 6.64 -8.76
C GLY A 342 4.67 7.37 -7.76
N TYR A 343 5.07 8.58 -8.13
CA TYR A 343 5.83 9.46 -7.26
C TYR A 343 5.57 10.94 -7.59
N GLY A 344 5.77 11.78 -6.57
CA GLY A 344 5.71 13.22 -6.66
C GLY A 344 6.88 13.86 -5.92
N LYS A 345 6.81 15.19 -5.79
CA LYS A 345 7.73 15.98 -4.97
C LYS A 345 6.96 16.93 -4.09
N ASP A 346 7.50 17.22 -2.91
CA ASP A 346 7.01 18.32 -2.10
C ASP A 346 7.48 19.69 -2.65
N GLN A 347 7.16 20.77 -1.95
CA GLN A 347 7.62 22.12 -2.29
C GLN A 347 9.14 22.35 -2.17
N THR A 348 9.87 21.48 -1.48
CA THR A 348 11.34 21.56 -1.34
C THR A 348 12.07 20.79 -2.43
N GLY A 349 11.33 19.99 -3.21
CA GLY A 349 11.85 19.14 -4.27
C GLY A 349 12.18 17.72 -3.80
N GLN A 350 11.91 17.39 -2.53
CA GLN A 350 12.10 16.06 -1.96
C GLN A 350 11.11 15.08 -2.58
N ARG A 351 11.58 13.86 -2.91
CA ARG A 351 10.76 12.81 -3.52
C ARG A 351 9.83 12.18 -2.48
N PHE A 352 8.59 11.95 -2.89
CA PHE A 352 7.58 11.16 -2.19
C PHE A 352 6.97 10.14 -3.15
N TYR A 353 6.67 8.95 -2.67
CA TYR A 353 5.90 7.94 -3.39
C TYR A 353 4.41 8.28 -3.34
N TYR A 354 3.71 8.13 -4.47
CA TYR A 354 2.27 8.28 -4.55
C TYR A 354 1.63 6.91 -4.34
N VAL A 355 0.88 6.79 -3.26
CA VAL A 355 0.40 5.50 -2.73
C VAL A 355 -1.12 5.46 -2.73
N LYS A 356 -1.66 4.39 -3.29
CA LYS A 356 -3.08 4.01 -3.27
C LYS A 356 -3.35 3.18 -2.02
N ASN A 357 -4.39 3.58 -1.28
CA ASN A 357 -4.92 2.84 -0.13
C ASN A 357 -6.22 2.11 -0.49
N SER A 358 -6.68 1.25 0.40
CA SER A 358 -7.91 0.46 0.28
C SER A 358 -8.99 0.88 1.29
N TRP A 359 -9.05 2.17 1.64
CA TRP A 359 -10.04 2.75 2.57
C TRP A 359 -11.06 3.64 1.85
N GLY A 360 -11.33 3.33 0.58
CA GLY A 360 -12.22 4.12 -0.26
C GLY A 360 -11.60 5.43 -0.73
N THR A 361 -12.46 6.36 -1.16
CA THR A 361 -12.05 7.64 -1.78
C THR A 361 -12.10 8.80 -0.81
N ASP A 362 -12.09 8.53 0.49
CA ASP A 362 -12.00 9.56 1.52
C ASP A 362 -10.60 10.16 1.59
N GLY A 363 -10.45 11.26 2.33
CA GLY A 363 -9.18 11.96 2.49
C GLY A 363 -8.89 13.00 1.40
N ILE A 364 -7.79 13.73 1.60
CA ILE A 364 -7.42 14.91 0.80
C ILE A 364 -7.13 14.55 -0.65
N TYR A 365 -6.51 13.40 -0.89
CA TYR A 365 -6.18 12.91 -2.24
C TYR A 365 -7.05 11.73 -2.67
N LYS A 366 -8.30 11.64 -2.19
CA LYS A 366 -9.32 10.71 -2.71
C LYS A 366 -8.91 9.24 -2.72
N GLY A 367 -8.45 8.72 -1.58
CA GLY A 367 -7.97 7.33 -1.46
C GLY A 367 -6.46 7.15 -1.67
N TYR A 368 -5.76 8.26 -1.93
CA TYR A 368 -4.32 8.28 -2.10
C TYR A 368 -3.62 9.16 -1.06
N PHE A 369 -2.30 9.05 -0.97
CA PHE A 369 -1.46 9.87 -0.12
C PHE A 369 0.01 9.80 -0.57
N TYR A 370 0.83 10.69 0.00
CA TYR A 370 2.25 10.80 -0.33
C TYR A 370 3.13 10.27 0.79
N VAL A 371 4.04 9.35 0.48
CA VAL A 371 4.92 8.73 1.49
C VAL A 371 6.36 9.11 1.20
N SER A 372 7.06 9.63 2.21
CA SER A 372 8.44 10.04 2.02
C SER A 372 9.37 8.83 1.81
N VAL A 373 10.50 9.06 1.14
CA VAL A 373 11.52 8.02 0.99
C VAL A 373 12.04 7.54 2.36
N PRO A 374 12.33 8.41 3.36
CA PRO A 374 12.66 7.96 4.71
C PRO A 374 11.60 7.05 5.34
N PHE A 375 10.30 7.35 5.19
CA PHE A 375 9.24 6.48 5.71
C PHE A 375 9.26 5.09 5.06
N VAL A 376 9.37 5.02 3.73
CA VAL A 376 9.49 3.72 3.04
C VAL A 376 10.75 2.96 3.47
N ARG A 377 11.89 3.64 3.60
CA ARG A 377 13.12 3.00 4.13
C ARG A 377 12.92 2.44 5.53
N PHE A 378 12.14 3.13 6.35
CA PHE A 378 12.02 2.80 7.76
C PHE A 378 10.99 1.71 8.02
N LYS A 379 9.80 1.82 7.43
CA LYS A 379 8.61 1.06 7.86
C LYS A 379 8.14 -0.03 6.91
N THR A 380 8.68 -0.11 5.68
CA THR A 380 8.42 -1.25 4.79
C THR A 380 8.77 -2.55 5.49
N THR A 381 7.93 -3.58 5.42
CA THR A 381 8.28 -4.95 5.85
C THR A 381 8.73 -5.76 4.64
N CYS A 382 7.93 -5.80 3.57
CA CYS A 382 8.31 -6.31 2.27
C CYS A 382 7.62 -5.56 1.12
N ILE A 383 8.09 -5.81 -0.10
CA ILE A 383 7.41 -5.40 -1.33
C ILE A 383 7.22 -6.60 -2.25
N MET A 384 6.20 -6.58 -3.10
CA MET A 384 6.07 -7.48 -4.25
C MET A 384 6.12 -6.70 -5.56
N VAL A 385 6.90 -7.20 -6.50
CA VAL A 385 7.07 -6.60 -7.83
C VAL A 385 7.29 -7.68 -8.90
N ASN A 386 7.01 -7.34 -10.15
CA ASN A 386 7.40 -8.15 -11.30
C ASN A 386 8.94 -8.25 -11.40
N LYS A 387 9.49 -9.44 -11.64
CA LYS A 387 10.95 -9.69 -11.80
C LYS A 387 11.61 -8.83 -12.88
N GLN A 388 10.85 -8.44 -13.90
CA GLN A 388 11.35 -7.58 -14.98
C GLN A 388 11.57 -6.13 -14.53
N ALA A 389 10.99 -5.72 -13.39
CA ALA A 389 11.17 -4.39 -12.81
C ALA A 389 12.50 -4.24 -12.04
N LEU A 390 13.24 -5.32 -11.83
CA LEU A 390 14.50 -5.29 -11.09
C LEU A 390 15.61 -4.62 -11.91
N PRO A 391 16.47 -3.78 -11.29
CA PRO A 391 17.75 -3.42 -11.87
C PRO A 391 18.55 -4.66 -12.26
N VAL A 392 19.21 -4.61 -13.42
CA VAL A 392 19.92 -5.76 -14.01
C VAL A 392 20.97 -6.34 -13.05
N ASP A 393 21.71 -5.48 -12.36
CA ASP A 393 22.74 -5.88 -11.39
C ASP A 393 22.14 -6.58 -10.16
N ILE A 394 21.01 -6.09 -9.64
CA ILE A 394 20.30 -6.73 -8.51
C ILE A 394 19.77 -8.10 -8.94
N ARG A 395 19.15 -8.18 -10.12
CA ARG A 395 18.63 -9.43 -10.69
C ARG A 395 19.72 -10.50 -10.79
N GLN A 396 20.92 -10.13 -11.23
CA GLN A 396 22.08 -11.02 -11.29
C GLN A 396 22.53 -11.49 -9.89
N LYS A 397 22.61 -10.58 -8.91
CA LYS A 397 23.01 -10.91 -7.53
C LYS A 397 22.08 -11.95 -6.89
N ILE A 398 20.78 -11.87 -7.15
CA ILE A 398 19.78 -12.83 -6.66
C ILE A 398 19.52 -14.01 -7.62
N LYS A 399 20.32 -14.14 -8.69
CA LYS A 399 20.35 -15.27 -9.64
C LYS A 399 19.03 -15.52 -10.38
N LEU A 400 18.39 -14.44 -10.88
CA LEU A 400 17.15 -14.49 -11.67
C LEU A 400 17.32 -14.14 -13.15
#